data_AF-A0A1Q3HT05-F1
#
_entry.id   AF-A0A1Q3HT05-F1
#
_cell.length_a   1.000
_cell.length_b   1.000
_cell.length_c   1.000
_cell.angle_alpha   90.00
_cell.angle_beta   90.00
_cell.angle_gamma   90.00
#
_symmetry.space_group_name_H-M   'P 1'
#
loop_
_entity.id
_entity.type
_entity.pdbx_description
1 polymer ?
#
loop_
_entity_poly.entity_id
_entity_poly.type
_entity_poly.pdbx_seq_one_letter_code
_entity_poly.pdbx_strand_id
1 'polypeptide(L)'
;MQLECEACHSPLRAQDVNFDLALAKCHACNAVHDLSARRGLGPSPAPASRPAARERAPTRARVTLPVRFHMTEDEQRTVISWRTFDGMERVLLLIVNAIWNVPLLLLYRHLLSTDTSLMFLLLPLLFVGPGLFLAHTALVSFLNSTRIEVSRDKLTIRCGPLPWSKNHTLSGKELVQLYVHEPADHTQTSTYSLLALDKHGRKVQLITGLEKEQVHYLEQALERQLGIEDAPVEGEMSRRAGDAA
;
A
#
# COMPACT_ATOMS: atom_id res chain seq x y z
N MET A 1 34.90 -44.93 3.99
CA MET A 1 33.75 -44.53 4.82
C MET A 1 32.58 -45.43 4.48
N GLN A 2 31.96 -46.08 5.46
CA GLN A 2 30.73 -46.85 5.25
C GLN A 2 29.54 -45.94 5.55
N LEU A 3 28.56 -45.90 4.65
CA LEU A 3 27.33 -45.14 4.85
C LEU A 3 26.29 -46.09 5.46
N GLU A 4 25.64 -45.66 6.54
CA GLU A 4 24.58 -46.41 7.21
C GLU A 4 23.24 -45.71 7.02
N CYS A 5 22.17 -46.50 6.96
CA CYS A 5 20.81 -46.00 6.89
C CYS A 5 20.39 -45.37 8.23
N GLU A 6 19.90 -44.13 8.23
CA GLU A 6 19.42 -43.46 9.44
C GLU A 6 18.14 -44.09 10.03
N ALA A 7 17.39 -44.82 9.21
CA ALA A 7 16.11 -45.41 9.62
C ALA A 7 16.25 -46.82 10.22
N CYS A 8 17.22 -47.62 9.74
CA CYS A 8 17.37 -49.02 10.16
C CYS A 8 18.79 -49.45 10.50
N HIS A 9 19.78 -48.55 10.39
CA HIS A 9 21.19 -48.79 10.66
C HIS A 9 21.85 -49.90 9.81
N SER A 10 21.16 -50.40 8.78
CA SER A 10 21.76 -51.32 7.82
C SER A 10 22.78 -50.59 6.93
N PRO A 11 23.89 -51.24 6.53
CA PRO A 11 24.87 -50.64 5.63
C PRO A 11 24.25 -50.37 4.25
N LEU A 12 24.43 -49.15 3.75
CA LEU A 12 24.06 -48.77 2.39
C LEU A 12 25.12 -49.30 1.43
N ARG A 13 24.69 -50.09 0.45
CA ARG A 13 25.59 -50.65 -0.57
C ARG A 13 25.84 -49.59 -1.63
N ALA A 14 27.05 -49.57 -2.20
CA ALA A 14 27.42 -48.61 -3.24
C ALA A 14 26.52 -48.67 -4.48
N GLN A 15 25.96 -49.84 -4.79
CA GLN A 15 25.03 -50.05 -5.91
C GLN A 15 23.65 -49.39 -5.69
N ASP A 16 23.26 -49.10 -4.46
CA ASP A 16 21.96 -48.51 -4.13
C ASP A 16 22.05 -46.97 -4.00
N VAL A 17 23.14 -46.38 -4.49
CA VAL A 17 23.42 -44.94 -4.48
C VAL A 17 23.44 -44.41 -5.91
N ASN A 18 22.59 -43.43 -6.18
CA ASN A 18 22.63 -42.67 -7.42
C ASN A 18 23.48 -41.40 -7.21
N PHE A 19 24.70 -41.41 -7.75
CA PHE A 19 25.65 -40.32 -7.60
C PHE A 19 25.24 -39.05 -8.35
N ASP A 20 24.48 -39.17 -9.44
CA ASP A 20 24.03 -38.04 -10.25
C ASP A 20 22.95 -37.24 -9.51
N LEU A 21 22.05 -37.93 -8.83
CA LEU A 21 20.96 -37.33 -8.04
C LEU A 21 21.32 -37.09 -6.58
N ALA A 22 22.50 -37.57 -6.13
CA ALA A 22 22.91 -37.63 -4.73
C ALA A 22 21.86 -38.30 -3.82
N LEU A 23 21.15 -39.32 -4.31
CA LEU A 23 20.15 -40.07 -3.55
C LEU A 23 20.64 -41.49 -3.26
N ALA A 24 20.34 -42.01 -2.07
CA ALA A 24 20.61 -43.40 -1.71
C ALA A 24 19.33 -44.09 -1.23
N LYS A 25 19.10 -45.33 -1.67
CA LYS A 25 17.97 -46.15 -1.20
C LYS A 25 18.49 -47.29 -0.33
N CYS A 26 17.90 -47.49 0.84
CA CYS A 26 18.27 -48.62 1.69
C CYS A 26 17.66 -49.93 1.18
N HIS A 27 18.49 -50.95 0.94
CA HIS A 27 18.01 -52.29 0.54
C HIS A 27 17.18 -53.01 1.62
N ALA A 28 17.40 -52.70 2.90
CA ALA A 28 16.74 -53.38 4.02
C ALA A 28 15.36 -52.79 4.35
N CYS A 29 15.23 -51.46 4.38
CA CYS A 29 13.98 -50.79 4.78
C CYS A 29 13.34 -49.92 3.69
N ASN A 30 13.96 -49.84 2.49
CA ASN A 30 13.51 -49.00 1.37
C ASN A 30 13.46 -47.48 1.64
N ALA A 31 13.99 -47.00 2.76
CA ALA A 31 14.12 -45.57 3.01
C ALA A 31 15.03 -44.90 1.96
N VAL A 32 14.63 -43.71 1.50
CA VAL A 32 15.40 -42.90 0.53
C VAL A 32 16.05 -41.75 1.29
N HIS A 33 17.36 -41.60 1.13
CA HIS A 33 18.18 -40.60 1.80
C HIS A 33 18.78 -39.64 0.78
N ASP A 34 18.78 -38.35 1.10
CA ASP A 34 19.47 -37.33 0.33
C ASP A 34 20.88 -37.11 0.87
N LEU A 35 21.87 -37.42 0.05
CA LEU A 35 23.30 -37.30 0.35
C LEU A 35 23.85 -35.91 0.01
N SER A 36 23.09 -35.03 -0.66
CA SER A 36 23.53 -33.69 -1.04
C SER A 36 23.81 -32.82 0.19
N ALA A 37 23.00 -32.95 1.25
CA ALA A 37 23.17 -32.26 2.53
C ALA A 37 24.46 -32.65 3.28
N ARG A 38 25.06 -33.81 2.95
CA ARG A 38 26.25 -34.33 3.63
C ARG A 38 27.58 -33.91 3.00
N ARG A 39 27.58 -33.20 1.85
CA ARG A 39 28.83 -32.70 1.22
C ARG A 39 29.50 -31.56 1.99
N GLY A 40 28.89 -31.02 3.05
CA GLY A 40 29.33 -29.78 3.70
C GLY A 40 29.86 -29.84 5.14
N LEU A 41 29.90 -31.00 5.81
CA LEU A 41 30.27 -31.03 7.24
C LEU A 41 31.65 -31.65 7.52
N GLY A 42 32.63 -30.76 7.71
CA GLY A 42 33.71 -30.99 8.68
C GLY A 42 33.15 -31.10 10.12
N PRO A 43 33.99 -31.46 11.10
CA PRO A 43 33.53 -31.93 12.40
C PRO A 43 32.69 -30.90 13.18
N SER A 44 31.56 -31.40 13.66
CA SER A 44 30.50 -30.81 14.47
C SER A 44 30.97 -29.96 15.66
N PRO A 45 30.12 -29.00 16.08
CA PRO A 45 29.76 -28.94 17.50
C PRO A 45 28.24 -29.09 17.70
N ALA A 46 27.90 -30.06 18.57
CA ALA A 46 26.76 -30.12 19.51
C ALA A 46 25.31 -30.10 18.97
N PRO A 47 24.37 -30.77 19.67
CA PRO A 47 23.11 -31.21 19.09
C PRO A 47 22.09 -30.09 18.99
N ALA A 48 21.56 -29.91 17.77
CA ALA A 48 20.47 -29.00 17.47
C ALA A 48 19.19 -29.44 18.20
N SER A 49 18.80 -28.63 19.18
CA SER A 49 17.47 -28.66 19.77
C SER A 49 16.41 -28.22 18.77
N ARG A 50 15.39 -29.07 18.59
CA ARG A 50 14.02 -28.81 18.08
C ARG A 50 13.86 -28.34 16.62
N PRO A 51 12.86 -28.90 15.90
CA PRO A 51 12.56 -28.49 14.54
C PRO A 51 12.12 -27.02 14.50
N ALA A 52 12.67 -26.33 13.51
CA ALA A 52 12.52 -24.93 13.20
C ALA A 52 11.10 -24.42 13.50
N ALA A 53 11.05 -23.44 14.40
CA ALA A 53 10.03 -22.41 14.34
C ALA A 53 9.93 -21.98 12.87
N ARG A 54 8.75 -22.24 12.27
CA ARG A 54 8.27 -21.62 11.04
C ARG A 54 8.83 -20.20 10.99
N GLU A 55 9.76 -20.01 10.06
CA GLU A 55 10.51 -18.79 9.84
C GLU A 55 9.49 -17.66 9.72
N ARG A 56 9.30 -16.92 10.83
CA ARG A 56 8.39 -15.79 10.86
C ARG A 56 8.96 -14.83 9.84
N ALA A 57 8.15 -14.50 8.83
CA ALA A 57 8.44 -13.43 7.89
C ALA A 57 9.07 -12.25 8.65
N PRO A 58 10.09 -11.59 8.07
CA PRO A 58 10.82 -10.53 8.75
C PRO A 58 9.81 -9.55 9.35
N THR A 59 9.82 -9.43 10.68
CA THR A 59 8.90 -8.56 11.39
C THR A 59 9.21 -7.14 10.93
N ARG A 60 8.37 -6.62 10.02
CA ARG A 60 8.53 -5.30 9.39
C ARG A 60 8.88 -4.27 10.47
N ALA A 61 9.88 -3.43 10.20
CA ALA A 61 10.17 -2.29 11.06
C ALA A 61 8.91 -1.42 11.15
N ARG A 62 8.46 -1.12 12.37
CA ARG A 62 7.26 -0.31 12.59
C ARG A 62 7.53 1.09 12.07
N VAL A 63 6.77 1.51 11.06
CA VAL A 63 6.79 2.91 10.60
C VAL A 63 6.16 3.77 11.70
N THR A 64 6.79 4.90 12.03
CA THR A 64 6.28 5.85 13.01
C THR A 64 5.03 6.55 12.47
N LEU A 65 4.14 6.99 13.37
CA LEU A 65 2.94 7.74 12.99
C LEU A 65 3.36 9.04 12.27
N PRO A 66 2.98 9.25 10.99
CA PRO A 66 3.25 10.48 10.28
C PRO A 66 2.61 11.68 10.99
N VAL A 67 3.30 12.82 10.99
CA VAL A 67 2.93 14.06 11.72
C VAL A 67 1.50 14.56 11.39
N ARG A 68 0.94 14.16 10.25
CA ARG A 68 -0.36 14.64 9.74
C ARG A 68 -1.56 13.79 10.16
N PHE A 69 -1.31 12.59 10.69
CA PHE A 69 -2.37 11.64 11.01
C PHE A 69 -2.78 11.77 12.47
N HIS A 70 -4.07 12.05 12.69
CA HIS A 70 -4.69 11.90 13.99
C HIS A 70 -5.26 10.50 14.08
N MET A 71 -4.62 9.67 14.90
CA MET A 71 -5.06 8.30 15.17
C MET A 71 -5.77 8.25 16.53
N THR A 72 -6.97 7.69 16.54
CA THR A 72 -7.66 7.29 17.76
C THR A 72 -7.86 5.79 17.70
N GLU A 73 -7.21 5.09 18.62
CA GLU A 73 -7.31 3.63 18.74
C GLU A 73 -8.21 3.29 19.92
N ASP A 74 -9.21 2.46 19.65
CA ASP A 74 -10.13 1.87 20.60
C ASP A 74 -10.08 0.35 20.38
N GLU A 75 -10.45 -0.49 21.35
CA GLU A 75 -10.16 -1.93 21.33
C GLU A 75 -10.71 -2.68 20.10
N GLN A 76 -11.72 -2.11 19.44
CA GLN A 76 -12.41 -2.70 18.29
C GLN A 76 -12.39 -1.84 17.02
N ARG A 77 -11.85 -0.62 17.09
CA ARG A 77 -11.87 0.34 15.98
C ARG A 77 -10.62 1.22 16.00
N THR A 78 -10.03 1.41 14.83
CA THR A 78 -9.00 2.43 14.63
C THR A 78 -9.54 3.46 13.66
N VAL A 79 -9.52 4.72 14.09
CA VAL A 79 -9.91 5.85 13.26
C VAL A 79 -8.68 6.67 12.97
N ILE A 80 -8.34 6.77 11.68
CA ILE A 80 -7.25 7.62 11.19
C ILE A 80 -7.89 8.77 10.43
N SER A 81 -7.58 10.01 10.84
CA SER A 81 -8.15 11.19 10.20
C SER A 81 -7.09 12.23 9.90
N TRP A 82 -7.22 12.88 8.74
CA TRP A 82 -6.38 13.99 8.32
C TRP A 82 -7.14 14.91 7.37
N ARG A 83 -6.55 16.08 7.10
CA ARG A 83 -7.07 17.00 6.09
C ARG A 83 -6.57 16.58 4.72
N THR A 84 -7.47 16.55 3.74
CA THR A 84 -7.16 16.08 2.37
C THR A 84 -6.09 16.94 1.69
N PHE A 85 -5.94 18.21 2.09
CA PHE A 85 -5.01 19.16 1.51
C PHE A 85 -4.11 19.84 2.54
N ASP A 86 -2.96 20.26 2.05
CA ASP A 86 -1.88 20.81 2.85
C ASP A 86 -1.93 22.31 3.03
N GLY A 87 -1.19 22.85 4.00
CA GLY A 87 -1.06 24.29 4.20
C GLY A 87 -0.64 25.04 2.93
N MET A 88 0.44 24.59 2.29
CA MET A 88 1.01 25.27 1.12
C MET A 88 0.11 25.13 -0.12
N GLU A 89 -0.41 23.94 -0.39
CA GLU A 89 -1.31 23.69 -1.53
C GLU A 89 -2.58 24.53 -1.44
N ARG A 90 -3.17 24.66 -0.24
CA ARG A 90 -4.34 25.52 -0.01
C ARG A 90 -4.07 26.98 -0.35
N VAL A 91 -2.92 27.50 0.08
CA VAL A 91 -2.53 28.88 -0.20
C VAL A 91 -2.31 29.08 -1.71
N LEU A 92 -1.62 28.15 -2.36
CA LEU A 92 -1.40 28.20 -3.80
C LEU A 92 -2.72 28.14 -4.58
N LEU A 93 -3.61 27.21 -4.23
CA LEU A 93 -4.94 27.09 -4.82
C LEU A 93 -5.77 28.36 -4.64
N LEU A 94 -5.71 29.01 -3.47
CA LEU A 94 -6.38 30.30 -3.26
C LEU A 94 -5.84 31.39 -4.18
N ILE A 95 -4.52 31.49 -4.32
CA ILE A 95 -3.88 32.48 -5.20
C ILE A 95 -4.30 32.24 -6.66
N VAL A 96 -4.20 31.00 -7.14
CA VAL A 96 -4.59 30.63 -8.51
C VAL A 96 -6.09 30.88 -8.74
N ASN A 97 -6.94 30.51 -7.76
CA ASN A 97 -8.36 30.78 -7.80
C ASN A 97 -8.66 32.29 -7.88
N ALA A 98 -7.96 33.12 -7.10
CA ALA A 98 -8.12 34.57 -7.12
C ALA A 98 -7.66 35.16 -8.46
N ILE A 99 -6.49 34.77 -8.95
CA ILE A 99 -5.94 35.24 -10.23
C ILE A 99 -6.88 34.89 -11.39
N TRP A 100 -7.56 33.74 -11.35
CA TRP A 100 -8.51 33.35 -12.40
C TRP A 100 -9.88 34.04 -12.26
N ASN A 101 -10.50 33.96 -11.08
CA ASN A 101 -11.89 34.38 -10.89
C ASN A 101 -12.05 35.91 -10.71
N VAL A 102 -11.07 36.61 -10.15
CA VAL A 102 -11.18 38.06 -9.91
C VAL A 102 -11.25 38.84 -11.23
N PRO A 103 -10.34 38.66 -12.21
CA PRO A 103 -10.43 39.36 -13.49
C PRO A 103 -11.71 39.00 -14.25
N LEU A 104 -12.16 37.75 -14.20
CA LEU A 104 -13.39 37.32 -14.84
C LEU A 104 -14.61 38.04 -14.23
N LEU A 105 -14.67 38.15 -12.91
CA LEU A 105 -15.72 38.88 -12.20
C LEU A 105 -15.70 40.38 -12.56
N LEU A 106 -14.52 41.00 -12.60
CA LEU A 106 -14.37 42.42 -12.97
C LEU A 106 -14.77 42.66 -14.43
N LEU A 107 -14.44 41.75 -15.34
CA LEU A 107 -14.84 41.80 -16.74
C LEU A 107 -16.37 41.73 -16.87
N TYR A 108 -17.03 40.75 -16.23
CA TYR A 108 -18.49 40.66 -16.25
C TYR A 108 -19.16 41.90 -15.66
N ARG A 109 -18.64 42.42 -14.54
CA ARG A 109 -19.13 43.67 -13.94
C ARG A 109 -19.05 44.83 -14.94
N HIS A 110 -17.94 44.96 -15.67
CA HIS A 110 -17.76 46.02 -16.66
C HIS A 110 -18.71 45.85 -17.87
N LEU A 111 -18.80 44.63 -18.41
CA LEU A 111 -19.66 44.30 -19.54
C LEU A 111 -21.15 44.50 -19.23
N LEU A 112 -21.59 44.20 -18.01
CA LEU A 112 -22.97 44.42 -17.58
C LEU A 112 -23.29 45.90 -17.30
N SER A 113 -22.28 46.73 -17.05
CA SER A 113 -22.45 48.17 -16.84
C SER A 113 -22.45 49.01 -18.12
N THR A 114 -22.08 48.40 -19.24
CA THR A 114 -21.96 49.06 -20.55
C THR A 114 -22.98 48.46 -21.50
N ASP A 115 -23.61 49.25 -22.37
CA ASP A 115 -24.48 48.73 -23.44
C ASP A 115 -23.62 47.98 -24.48
N THR A 116 -23.36 46.71 -24.18
CA THR A 116 -22.48 45.85 -24.96
C THR A 116 -23.29 44.82 -25.74
N SER A 117 -22.85 44.50 -26.95
CA SER A 117 -23.45 43.42 -27.74
C SER A 117 -23.39 42.08 -27.00
N LEU A 118 -24.46 41.30 -27.14
CA LEU A 118 -24.65 39.99 -26.51
C LEU A 118 -23.48 39.02 -26.79
N MET A 119 -22.84 39.15 -27.95
CA MET A 119 -21.66 38.37 -28.32
C MET A 119 -20.51 38.50 -27.31
N PHE A 120 -20.22 39.72 -26.83
CA PHE A 120 -19.16 39.97 -25.86
C PHE A 120 -19.53 39.49 -24.45
N LEU A 121 -20.81 39.32 -24.15
CA LEU A 121 -21.27 38.73 -22.90
C LEU A 121 -21.15 37.20 -22.89
N LEU A 122 -21.34 36.56 -24.05
CA LEU A 122 -21.25 35.10 -24.17
C LEU A 122 -19.81 34.57 -24.24
N LEU A 123 -18.89 35.32 -24.86
CA LEU A 123 -17.52 34.87 -25.04
C LEU A 123 -16.80 34.50 -23.72
N PRO A 124 -16.92 35.28 -22.63
CA PRO A 124 -16.29 34.94 -21.34
C PRO A 124 -16.92 33.72 -20.65
N LEU A 125 -18.08 33.22 -21.09
CA LEU A 125 -18.76 32.08 -20.48
C LEU A 125 -17.93 30.79 -20.59
N LEU A 126 -17.11 30.68 -21.64
CA LEU A 126 -16.15 29.58 -21.81
C LEU A 126 -15.14 29.50 -20.65
N PHE A 127 -14.80 30.63 -20.03
CA PHE A 127 -13.82 30.71 -18.95
C PHE A 127 -14.44 30.55 -17.55
N VAL A 128 -15.78 30.57 -17.45
CA VAL A 128 -16.51 30.37 -16.19
C VAL A 128 -16.36 28.94 -15.69
N GLY A 129 -16.40 27.95 -16.58
CA GLY A 129 -16.26 26.53 -16.21
C GLY A 129 -14.99 26.23 -15.41
N PRO A 130 -13.79 26.54 -15.93
CA PRO A 130 -12.54 26.41 -15.17
C PRO A 130 -12.53 27.23 -13.87
N GLY A 131 -13.13 28.42 -13.85
CA GLY A 131 -13.23 29.25 -12.66
C GLY A 131 -14.06 28.61 -11.55
N LEU A 132 -15.20 28.01 -11.90
CA LEU A 132 -16.04 27.24 -10.98
C LEU A 132 -15.33 25.99 -10.46
N PHE A 133 -14.57 25.31 -11.32
CA PHE A 133 -13.76 24.16 -10.89
C PHE A 133 -12.71 24.58 -9.87
N LEU A 134 -11.95 25.66 -10.11
CA LEU A 134 -10.96 26.18 -9.17
C LEU A 134 -11.59 26.65 -7.85
N ALA A 135 -12.76 27.29 -7.91
CA ALA A 135 -13.48 27.71 -6.71
C ALA A 135 -13.96 26.50 -5.89
N HIS A 136 -14.47 25.47 -6.56
CA HIS A 136 -14.87 24.22 -5.93
C HIS A 136 -13.69 23.49 -5.29
N THR A 137 -12.56 23.37 -5.99
CA THR A 137 -11.36 22.71 -5.45
C THR A 137 -10.78 23.48 -4.26
N ALA A 138 -10.76 24.81 -4.33
CA ALA A 138 -10.38 25.66 -3.21
C ALA A 138 -11.29 25.41 -2.01
N LEU A 139 -12.62 25.41 -2.19
CA LEU A 139 -13.56 25.17 -1.09
C LEU A 139 -13.40 23.78 -0.46
N VAL A 140 -13.25 22.75 -1.29
CA VAL A 140 -12.93 21.38 -0.85
C VAL A 140 -11.66 21.36 0.00
N SER A 141 -10.62 22.09 -0.39
CA SER A 141 -9.35 22.12 0.34
C SER A 141 -9.46 22.67 1.77
N PHE A 142 -10.46 23.52 2.05
CA PHE A 142 -10.70 24.07 3.39
C PHE A 142 -11.63 23.21 4.24
N LEU A 143 -12.64 22.61 3.62
CA LEU A 143 -13.71 21.93 4.33
C LEU A 143 -13.48 20.43 4.45
N ASN A 144 -12.85 19.80 3.46
CA ASN A 144 -12.78 18.36 3.42
C ASN A 144 -11.74 17.78 4.38
N SER A 145 -12.17 16.71 5.05
CA SER A 145 -11.32 15.84 5.83
C SER A 145 -11.50 14.41 5.35
N THR A 146 -10.39 13.67 5.31
CA THR A 146 -10.38 12.24 5.03
C THR A 146 -10.37 11.49 6.35
N ARG A 147 -11.32 10.58 6.53
CA ARG A 147 -11.44 9.69 7.69
C ARG A 147 -11.46 8.25 7.21
N ILE A 148 -10.46 7.47 7.63
CA ILE A 148 -10.47 6.02 7.53
C ILE A 148 -10.92 5.47 8.88
N GLU A 149 -11.90 4.59 8.85
CA GLU A 149 -12.35 3.80 9.99
C GLU A 149 -12.16 2.33 9.65
N VAL A 150 -11.33 1.64 10.42
CA VAL A 150 -11.08 0.22 10.29
C VAL A 150 -11.55 -0.51 11.54
N SER A 151 -12.29 -1.59 11.32
CA SER A 151 -12.66 -2.59 12.32
C SER A 151 -12.44 -3.97 11.71
N ARG A 152 -12.44 -5.03 12.52
CA ARG A 152 -12.12 -6.41 12.07
C ARG A 152 -12.92 -6.85 10.85
N ASP A 153 -14.18 -6.46 10.77
CA ASP A 153 -15.09 -6.89 9.70
C ASP A 153 -15.33 -5.82 8.63
N LYS A 154 -14.81 -4.60 8.78
CA LYS A 154 -15.20 -3.47 7.91
C LYS A 154 -14.11 -2.41 7.79
N LEU A 155 -13.85 -2.02 6.55
CA LEU A 155 -13.03 -0.86 6.21
C LEU A 155 -13.91 0.23 5.57
N THR A 156 -13.92 1.41 6.17
CA THR A 156 -14.70 2.55 5.70
C THR A 156 -13.77 3.74 5.45
N ILE A 157 -13.85 4.33 4.26
CA ILE A 157 -13.11 5.53 3.88
C ILE A 157 -14.11 6.60 3.51
N ARG A 158 -14.06 7.73 4.19
CA ARG A 158 -14.94 8.87 3.96
C ARG A 158 -14.15 10.13 3.71
N CYS A 159 -14.47 10.82 2.63
CA CYS A 159 -13.97 12.13 2.28
C CYS A 159 -15.17 13.08 2.21
N GLY A 160 -15.22 14.07 3.09
CA GLY A 160 -16.35 15.00 3.16
C GLY A 160 -16.05 16.24 4.00
N PRO A 161 -16.94 17.24 3.99
CA PRO A 161 -18.36 17.14 3.61
C PRO A 161 -18.67 17.32 2.11
N LEU A 162 -17.76 17.88 1.30
CA LEU A 162 -17.98 18.11 -0.12
C LEU A 162 -17.51 16.92 -0.98
N PRO A 163 -18.10 16.69 -2.17
CA PRO A 163 -17.69 15.60 -3.05
C PRO A 163 -16.29 15.87 -3.63
N TRP A 164 -15.32 15.02 -3.30
CA TRP A 164 -13.95 15.10 -3.83
C TRP A 164 -13.41 13.74 -4.23
N SER A 165 -13.33 12.83 -3.27
CA SER A 165 -12.93 11.45 -3.48
C SER A 165 -14.09 10.51 -3.21
N LYS A 166 -14.04 9.31 -3.80
CA LYS A 166 -15.08 8.30 -3.61
C LYS A 166 -15.05 7.80 -2.17
N ASN A 167 -16.23 7.69 -1.57
CA ASN A 167 -16.39 7.02 -0.29
C ASN A 167 -16.41 5.52 -0.53
N HIS A 168 -15.59 4.79 0.22
CA HIS A 168 -15.50 3.33 0.13
C HIS A 168 -16.02 2.71 1.41
N THR A 169 -16.74 1.61 1.28
CA THR A 169 -17.12 0.75 2.39
C THR A 169 -16.94 -0.68 1.92
N LEU A 170 -15.92 -1.34 2.46
CA LEU A 170 -15.51 -2.69 2.09
C LEU A 170 -15.65 -3.61 3.29
N SER A 171 -16.07 -4.85 3.04
CA SER A 171 -16.08 -5.90 4.05
C SER A 171 -14.64 -6.36 4.29
N GLY A 172 -14.19 -6.35 5.55
CA GLY A 172 -12.86 -6.85 5.92
C GLY A 172 -12.67 -8.32 5.53
N LYS A 173 -13.75 -9.10 5.47
CA LYS A 173 -13.74 -10.50 5.04
C LYS A 173 -13.55 -10.68 3.55
N GLU A 174 -13.83 -9.67 2.73
CA GLU A 174 -13.66 -9.73 1.28
C GLU A 174 -12.25 -9.29 0.88
N LEU A 175 -11.56 -8.56 1.74
CA LEU A 175 -10.19 -8.11 1.52
C LEU A 175 -9.22 -9.28 1.71
N VAL A 176 -8.43 -9.54 0.67
CA VAL A 176 -7.30 -10.48 0.72
C VAL A 176 -6.04 -9.73 1.14
N GLN A 177 -5.82 -8.55 0.57
CA GLN A 177 -4.60 -7.79 0.85
C GLN A 177 -4.76 -6.29 0.58
N LEU A 178 -3.94 -5.49 1.25
CA LEU A 178 -3.69 -4.08 0.95
C LEU A 178 -2.27 -3.95 0.41
N TYR A 179 -2.06 -3.14 -0.63
CA TYR A 179 -0.72 -2.95 -1.17
C TYR A 179 -0.53 -1.55 -1.74
N VAL A 180 0.74 -1.14 -1.82
CA VAL A 180 1.15 0.17 -2.31
C VAL A 180 1.48 0.08 -3.79
N HIS A 181 0.82 0.92 -4.58
CA HIS A 181 1.11 1.06 -5.99
C HIS A 181 1.87 2.36 -6.25
N GLU A 182 3.02 2.24 -6.89
CA GLU A 182 3.80 3.36 -7.41
C GLU A 182 3.31 3.71 -8.83
N PRO A 183 3.05 4.98 -9.16
CA PRO A 183 2.77 5.35 -10.55
C PRO A 183 3.97 5.01 -11.43
N ALA A 184 3.72 4.50 -12.64
CA ALA A 184 4.76 4.09 -13.58
C ALA A 184 5.69 5.23 -14.07
N ASP A 185 5.37 6.47 -13.70
CA ASP A 185 6.10 7.66 -14.11
C ASP A 185 7.05 8.10 -12.99
N HIS A 186 8.35 7.82 -13.16
CA HIS A 186 9.43 8.09 -12.19
C HIS A 186 9.80 9.58 -12.08
N THR A 187 8.82 10.48 -12.11
CA THR A 187 9.07 11.90 -11.83
C THR A 187 9.33 12.06 -10.33
N GLN A 188 10.31 12.90 -9.97
CA GLN A 188 10.90 13.06 -8.63
C GLN A 188 9.92 13.36 -7.46
N THR A 189 8.62 13.50 -7.73
CA THR A 189 7.57 13.70 -6.72
C THR A 189 6.57 12.54 -6.81
N SER A 190 7.04 11.31 -6.58
CA SER A 190 6.20 10.11 -6.64
C SER A 190 5.11 10.18 -5.58
N THR A 191 3.86 10.40 -6.00
CA THR A 191 2.68 10.24 -5.14
C THR A 191 2.22 8.79 -5.21
N TYR A 192 1.98 8.19 -4.06
CA TYR A 192 1.63 6.77 -3.96
C TYR A 192 0.13 6.58 -3.79
N SER A 193 -0.35 5.43 -4.25
CA SER A 193 -1.74 5.02 -4.09
C SER A 193 -1.83 3.77 -3.25
N LEU A 194 -2.80 3.74 -2.33
CA LEU A 194 -3.17 2.55 -1.57
C LEU A 194 -4.28 1.81 -2.30
N LEU A 195 -4.05 0.54 -2.64
CA LEU A 195 -5.00 -0.32 -3.30
C LEU A 195 -5.39 -1.50 -2.40
N ALA A 196 -6.62 -1.98 -2.57
CA ALA A 196 -7.12 -3.19 -1.94
C ALA A 196 -7.33 -4.27 -2.99
N LEU A 197 -6.94 -5.50 -2.66
CA LEU A 197 -7.22 -6.69 -3.43
C LEU A 197 -8.36 -7.46 -2.76
N ASP A 198 -9.44 -7.66 -3.51
CA ASP A 198 -10.59 -8.47 -3.10
C ASP A 198 -10.36 -9.96 -3.42
N LYS A 199 -11.10 -10.86 -2.76
CA LYS A 199 -11.12 -12.33 -3.00
C LYS A 199 -11.38 -12.71 -4.45
N HIS A 200 -12.05 -11.84 -5.20
CA HIS A 200 -12.31 -12.01 -6.62
C HIS A 200 -11.17 -11.53 -7.53
N GLY A 201 -10.01 -11.15 -6.97
CA GLY A 201 -8.87 -10.60 -7.72
C GLY A 201 -9.10 -9.17 -8.23
N ARG A 202 -10.15 -8.49 -7.77
CA ARG A 202 -10.46 -7.11 -8.16
C ARG A 202 -9.60 -6.14 -7.37
N LYS A 203 -8.96 -5.19 -8.09
CA LYS A 203 -8.16 -4.11 -7.52
C LYS A 203 -9.05 -2.89 -7.28
N VAL A 204 -9.16 -2.45 -6.03
CA VAL A 204 -9.93 -1.26 -5.64
C VAL A 204 -8.99 -0.18 -5.16
N GLN A 205 -8.94 0.94 -5.87
CA GLN A 205 -8.16 2.11 -5.45
C GLN A 205 -8.85 2.78 -4.25
N LEU A 206 -8.19 2.78 -3.11
CA LEU A 206 -8.73 3.32 -1.87
C LEU A 206 -8.44 4.82 -1.74
N ILE A 207 -7.16 5.18 -1.83
CA ILE A 207 -6.65 6.53 -1.61
C ILE A 207 -5.46 6.78 -2.54
N THR A 208 -5.35 8.01 -3.03
CA THR A 208 -4.24 8.49 -3.86
C THR A 208 -3.57 9.71 -3.23
N GLY A 209 -2.40 10.09 -3.75
CA GLY A 209 -1.75 11.34 -3.36
C GLY A 209 -1.01 11.28 -2.03
N LEU A 210 -0.62 10.09 -1.57
CA LEU A 210 0.08 9.91 -0.30
C LEU A 210 1.60 9.87 -0.50
N GLU A 211 2.35 10.31 0.50
CA GLU A 211 3.80 10.12 0.55
C GLU A 211 4.16 8.67 0.88
N LYS A 212 5.39 8.25 0.55
CA LYS A 212 5.88 6.87 0.75
C LYS A 212 5.71 6.39 2.19
N GLU A 213 6.09 7.21 3.17
CA GLU A 213 6.00 6.86 4.59
C GLU A 213 4.54 6.75 5.04
N GLN A 214 3.69 7.67 4.57
CA GLN A 214 2.27 7.71 4.89
C GLN A 214 1.54 6.48 4.37
N VAL A 215 1.81 6.07 3.12
CA VAL A 215 1.13 4.94 2.51
C VAL A 215 1.55 3.61 3.15
N HIS A 216 2.83 3.43 3.47
CA HIS A 216 3.30 2.23 4.19
C HIS A 216 2.80 2.19 5.63
N TYR A 217 2.71 3.33 6.31
CA TYR A 217 2.10 3.39 7.63
C TYR A 217 0.63 2.94 7.58
N LEU A 218 -0.15 3.47 6.61
CA LEU A 218 -1.54 3.10 6.43
C LEU A 218 -1.71 1.62 6.09
N GLU A 219 -0.91 1.09 5.18
CA GLU A 219 -0.88 -0.35 4.85
C GLU A 219 -0.71 -1.19 6.12
N GLN A 220 0.37 -0.96 6.89
CA GLN A 220 0.66 -1.72 8.11
C GLN A 220 -0.40 -1.56 9.20
N ALA A 221 -0.95 -0.35 9.37
CA ALA A 221 -1.96 -0.08 10.39
C ALA A 221 -3.29 -0.78 10.07
N LEU A 222 -3.70 -0.76 8.79
CA LEU A 222 -4.93 -1.39 8.34
C LEU A 222 -4.83 -2.92 8.33
N GLU A 223 -3.73 -3.49 7.85
CA GLU A 223 -3.49 -4.94 7.87
C GLU A 223 -3.54 -5.50 9.28
N ARG A 224 -2.90 -4.82 10.23
CA ARG A 224 -2.88 -5.22 11.65
C ARG A 224 -4.29 -5.27 12.25
N GLN A 225 -5.12 -4.29 11.94
CA GLN A 225 -6.48 -4.21 12.47
C GLN A 225 -7.46 -5.18 11.78
N LEU A 226 -7.23 -5.47 10.49
CA LEU A 226 -8.01 -6.45 9.73
C LEU A 226 -7.56 -7.90 9.98
N GLY A 227 -6.39 -8.11 10.60
CA GLY A 227 -5.82 -9.43 10.81
C GLY A 227 -5.37 -10.10 9.52
N ILE A 228 -5.01 -9.31 8.50
CA ILE A 228 -4.52 -9.80 7.22
C ILE A 228 -3.03 -10.10 7.35
N GLU A 229 -2.61 -11.30 6.92
CA GLU A 229 -1.20 -11.63 6.79
C GLU A 229 -0.64 -10.97 5.52
N ASP A 230 0.49 -10.30 5.68
CA ASP A 230 1.21 -9.68 4.57
C ASP A 230 1.77 -10.72 3.59
N ALA A 231 1.55 -10.49 2.29
CA ALA A 231 2.13 -11.27 1.20
C ALA A 231 2.60 -10.34 0.07
N PRO A 232 3.63 -10.67 -0.71
CA PRO A 232 4.02 -9.85 -1.86
C PRO A 232 2.95 -9.89 -2.97
N VAL A 233 2.53 -8.73 -3.48
CA VAL A 233 1.58 -8.64 -4.62
C VAL A 233 2.29 -8.21 -5.90
N GLU A 234 1.93 -8.81 -7.04
CA GLU A 234 2.41 -8.38 -8.36
C GLU A 234 2.00 -6.93 -8.66
N GLY A 235 3.00 -6.06 -8.85
CA GLY A 235 2.83 -4.62 -9.02
C GLY A 235 2.88 -3.81 -7.72
N GLU A 236 3.19 -4.45 -6.60
CA GLU A 236 3.59 -3.77 -5.36
C GLU A 236 4.96 -3.12 -5.56
N MET A 237 5.13 -1.90 -5.04
CA MET A 237 6.43 -1.24 -5.01
C MET A 237 7.44 -2.18 -4.34
N SER A 238 8.48 -2.61 -5.08
CA SER A 238 9.51 -3.48 -4.53
C SER A 238 10.14 -2.81 -3.32
N ARG A 239 9.93 -3.33 -2.12
CA ARG A 239 10.68 -2.91 -0.94
C ARG A 239 12.11 -3.35 -1.12
N ARG A 240 12.93 -2.54 -1.79
CA ARG A 240 14.38 -2.68 -1.73
C ARG A 240 14.78 -2.55 -0.27
N ALA A 241 15.10 -3.69 0.35
CA ALA A 241 15.91 -3.73 1.54
C ALA A 241 17.22 -3.01 1.22
N GLY A 242 17.41 -1.79 1.75
CA GLY A 242 18.61 -1.03 1.44
C GLY A 242 18.55 0.46 1.73
N ASP A 243 18.02 0.88 2.88
CA ASP A 243 18.55 2.07 3.56
C ASP A 243 19.57 1.58 4.59
N ALA A 244 20.68 1.05 4.09
CA ALA A 244 21.93 1.00 4.82
C ALA A 244 22.74 2.21 4.33
N ALA A 245 22.63 3.31 5.07
CA ALA A 245 23.57 4.42 5.04
C ALA A 245 23.86 4.81 6.50
#